data_AF-A0A950G6S5-F1
#
_entry.id   AF-A0A950G6S5-F1
#
_cell.length_a   1.000
_cell.length_b   1.000
_cell.length_c   1.000
_cell.angle_alpha   90.00
_cell.angle_beta   90.00
_cell.angle_gamma   90.00
#
_symmetry.space_group_name_H-M   'P 1'
#
loop_
_entity.id
_entity.type
_entity.pdbx_description
1 polymer ?
#
loop_
_entity_poly.entity_id
_entity_poly.type
_entity_poly.pdbx_seq_one_letter_code
_entity_poly.pdbx_strand_id
1 'polypeptide(L)'
;MFDRALLGPAVMDSFRKLDPRVQWRNPVMFVVFIGSILTTGLWVQALVAKGEAPAWFILNVTVWLWFTVLFANFAEALAEGRSKAQAAALRGLKQTV
;
A
#
# COMPACT_ATOMS: atom_id res chain seq x y z
N MET A 1 -7.62 0.66 22.46
CA MET A 1 -6.32 1.26 22.09
C MET A 1 -5.63 0.57 20.91
N PHE A 2 -5.83 -0.73 20.63
CA PHE A 2 -5.58 -1.31 19.31
C PHE A 2 -6.68 -2.32 19.05
N ASP A 3 -7.63 -1.99 18.18
CA ASP A 3 -8.67 -2.93 17.79
C ASP A 3 -8.06 -3.89 16.77
N ARG A 4 -7.72 -5.10 17.22
CA ARG A 4 -7.26 -6.18 16.33
C ARG A 4 -8.28 -6.46 15.22
N ALA A 5 -9.56 -6.19 15.49
CA ALA A 5 -10.65 -6.24 14.53
C ALA A 5 -10.49 -5.23 13.37
N LEU A 6 -9.75 -4.13 13.54
CA LEU A 6 -9.47 -3.14 12.50
C LEU A 6 -8.14 -3.39 11.76
N LEU A 7 -7.16 -4.01 12.42
CA LEU A 7 -5.85 -4.29 11.82
C LEU A 7 -5.94 -5.32 10.69
N GLY A 8 -6.69 -6.42 10.88
CA GLY A 8 -6.86 -7.45 9.86
C GLY A 8 -7.47 -6.91 8.55
N PRO A 9 -8.62 -6.20 8.61
CA PRO A 9 -9.21 -5.56 7.45
C PRO A 9 -8.31 -4.50 6.82
N ALA A 10 -7.59 -3.69 7.61
CA ALA A 10 -6.69 -2.66 7.09
C ALA A 10 -5.50 -3.23 6.31
N VAL A 11 -4.97 -4.39 6.74
CA VAL A 11 -3.94 -5.11 5.98
C VAL A 11 -4.52 -5.66 4.69
N MET A 12 -5.71 -6.29 4.72
CA MET A 12 -6.35 -6.79 3.50
C MET A 12 -6.68 -5.65 2.50
N ASP A 13 -7.14 -4.51 3.02
CA ASP A 13 -7.45 -3.33 2.22
C ASP A 13 -6.20 -2.65 1.68
N SER A 14 -5.05 -2.69 2.37
CA SER A 14 -3.80 -2.13 1.83
C SER A 14 -3.30 -2.88 0.59
N PHE A 15 -3.50 -4.21 0.57
CA PHE A 15 -3.26 -5.03 -0.61
C PHE A 15 -4.31 -4.79 -1.71
N ARG A 16 -5.59 -4.61 -1.37
CA ARG A 16 -6.62 -4.26 -2.37
C ARG A 16 -6.40 -2.87 -2.99
N LYS A 17 -5.86 -1.91 -2.22
CA LYS A 17 -5.51 -0.57 -2.71
C LYS A 17 -4.29 -0.55 -3.63
N LEU A 18 -3.60 -1.68 -3.85
CA LEU A 18 -2.60 -1.81 -4.92
C LEU A 18 -3.22 -1.86 -6.33
N ASP A 19 -4.54 -1.94 -6.45
CA ASP A 19 -5.21 -1.87 -7.74
C ASP A 19 -4.92 -0.49 -8.41
N PRO A 20 -4.34 -0.45 -9.63
CA PRO A 20 -3.90 0.78 -10.29
C PRO A 20 -5.02 1.82 -10.44
N ARG A 21 -6.29 1.38 -10.48
CA ARG A 21 -7.46 2.26 -10.53
C ARG A 21 -7.65 3.09 -9.26
N VAL A 22 -7.26 2.56 -8.10
CA VAL A 22 -7.34 3.28 -6.82
C VAL A 22 -6.18 4.24 -6.68
N GLN A 23 -4.99 3.81 -7.11
CA GLN A 23 -3.79 4.64 -7.05
C GLN A 23 -3.85 5.89 -7.94
N TRP A 24 -4.61 5.89 -9.03
CA TRP A 24 -4.77 7.09 -9.89
C TRP A 24 -5.33 8.32 -9.18
N ARG A 25 -6.09 8.15 -8.08
CA ARG A 25 -6.54 9.28 -7.25
C ARG A 25 -5.45 9.84 -6.34
N ASN A 26 -4.35 9.11 -6.16
CA ASN A 26 -3.22 9.49 -5.33
C ASN A 26 -1.94 9.54 -6.20
N PRO A 27 -1.67 10.67 -6.88
CA PRO A 27 -0.61 10.76 -7.88
C PRO A 27 0.79 10.47 -7.31
N VAL A 28 1.03 10.82 -6.05
CA VAL A 28 2.31 10.54 -5.38
C VAL A 28 2.52 9.04 -5.22
N MET A 29 1.51 8.33 -4.72
CA MET A 29 1.57 6.86 -4.54
C MET A 29 1.69 6.11 -5.86
N PHE A 30 1.01 6.60 -6.91
CA PHE A 30 1.07 6.02 -8.25
C PHE A 30 2.47 6.05 -8.87
N VAL A 31 3.19 7.17 -8.71
CA VAL A 31 4.58 7.29 -9.21
C VAL A 31 5.50 6.29 -8.52
N VAL A 32 5.36 6.12 -7.20
CA VAL A 32 6.18 5.16 -6.44
C VAL A 32 5.84 3.71 -6.85
N PHE A 33 4.57 3.40 -7.12
CA PHE A 33 4.17 2.09 -7.62
C PHE A 33 4.75 1.77 -9.00
N ILE A 34 4.71 2.73 -9.94
CA ILE A 34 5.37 2.57 -11.25
C ILE A 34 6.87 2.37 -11.06
N GLY A 35 7.52 3.17 -10.21
CA GLY A 35 8.94 3.00 -9.88
C GLY A 35 9.26 1.62 -9.29
N SER A 36 8.36 1.08 -8.47
CA SER A 36 8.48 -0.27 -7.89
C SER A 36 8.40 -1.34 -8.98
N ILE A 37 7.49 -1.21 -9.95
CA ILE A 37 7.38 -2.10 -11.11
C ILE A 37 8.64 -2.02 -11.98
N LEU A 38 9.11 -0.81 -12.29
CA LEU A 38 10.30 -0.60 -13.11
C LEU A 38 11.55 -1.22 -12.46
N THR A 39 11.76 -0.98 -11.17
CA THR A 39 12.90 -1.57 -10.44
C THR A 39 12.80 -3.09 -10.34
N THR A 40 11.58 -3.65 -10.25
CA THR A 40 11.36 -5.10 -10.33
C THR A 40 11.80 -5.64 -11.70
N GLY A 41 11.49 -4.93 -12.80
CA GLY A 41 11.97 -5.27 -14.14
C GLY A 41 13.49 -5.21 -14.27
N LEU A 42 14.13 -4.16 -13.69
CA LEU A 42 15.59 -4.04 -13.64
C LEU A 42 16.23 -5.16 -12.81
N TRP A 43 15.59 -5.58 -11.71
CA TRP A 43 16.07 -6.69 -10.91
C TRP A 43 16.05 -8.00 -11.71
N VAL A 44 14.95 -8.28 -12.42
CA VAL A 44 14.85 -9.45 -13.31
C VAL A 44 15.90 -9.39 -14.41
N GLN A 45 16.13 -8.21 -15.00
CA GLN A 45 17.19 -8.02 -15.98
C GLN A 45 18.57 -8.30 -15.38
N ALA A 46 18.86 -7.85 -14.16
CA ALA A 46 20.14 -8.08 -13.49
C ALA A 46 20.37 -9.55 -13.07
N LEU A 47 19.32 -10.37 -13.01
CA LEU A 47 19.44 -11.82 -12.80
C LEU A 47 19.84 -12.56 -14.09
N VAL A 48 19.38 -12.08 -15.25
CA VAL A 48 19.57 -12.76 -16.54
C VAL A 48 20.76 -12.19 -17.33
N ALA A 49 21.03 -10.89 -17.19
CA ALA A 49 22.12 -10.19 -17.83
C ALA A 49 23.15 -9.73 -16.79
N LYS A 50 24.43 -9.62 -17.19
CA LYS A 50 25.47 -8.94 -16.41
C LYS A 50 25.15 -7.43 -16.37
N GLY A 51 24.25 -7.03 -15.49
CA GLY A 51 23.91 -5.64 -15.24
C GLY A 51 25.07 -4.86 -14.60
N GLU A 52 25.03 -3.54 -14.69
CA GLU A 52 26.05 -2.64 -14.11
C GLU A 52 26.09 -2.70 -12.58
N ALA A 53 24.96 -3.00 -11.93
CA ALA A 53 24.83 -3.09 -10.48
C ALA A 53 24.52 -4.53 -10.02
N PRO A 54 24.97 -4.93 -8.81
CA PRO A 54 24.68 -6.26 -8.27
C PRO A 54 23.18 -6.51 -8.12
N ALA A 55 22.69 -7.67 -8.54
CA ALA A 55 21.27 -8.03 -8.44
C ALA A 55 20.73 -7.96 -7.00
N TRP A 56 21.56 -8.25 -5.99
CA TRP A 56 21.16 -8.15 -4.58
C TRP A 56 20.86 -6.69 -4.17
N PHE A 57 21.60 -5.71 -4.70
CA PHE A 57 21.39 -4.30 -4.39
C PHE A 57 20.04 -3.83 -4.95
N ILE A 58 19.78 -4.16 -6.22
CA ILE A 58 18.51 -3.82 -6.89
C ILE A 58 17.34 -4.49 -6.17
N LEU A 59 17.49 -5.76 -5.75
CA LEU A 59 16.46 -6.45 -4.95
C LEU A 59 16.12 -5.70 -3.67
N ASN A 60 17.13 -5.26 -2.92
CA ASN A 60 16.91 -4.52 -1.67
C ASN A 60 16.14 -3.22 -1.92
N VAL A 61 16.50 -2.47 -2.96
CA VAL A 61 15.79 -1.24 -3.35
C VAL A 61 14.34 -1.55 -3.77
N THR A 62 14.14 -2.55 -4.62
CA THR A 62 12.80 -2.97 -5.07
C THR A 62 11.92 -3.39 -3.90
N VAL A 63 12.43 -4.23 -2.99
CA VAL A 63 11.69 -4.67 -1.80
C VAL A 63 11.34 -3.48 -0.91
N TRP A 64 12.26 -2.53 -0.74
CA TRP A 64 12.01 -1.34 0.06
C TRP A 64 10.93 -0.44 -0.57
N LEU A 65 10.96 -0.24 -1.89
CA LEU A 65 9.93 0.51 -2.61
C LEU A 65 8.55 -0.15 -2.49
N TRP A 66 8.47 -1.48 -2.64
CA TRP A 66 7.21 -2.20 -2.41
C TRP A 66 6.73 -2.06 -0.96
N PHE A 67 7.64 -2.12 0.00
CA PHE A 67 7.32 -1.92 1.40
C PHE A 67 6.76 -0.52 1.69
N THR A 68 7.35 0.54 1.12
CA THR A 68 6.83 1.91 1.31
C THR A 68 5.45 2.09 0.69
N VAL A 69 5.18 1.49 -0.48
CA VAL A 69 3.86 1.51 -1.10
C VAL A 69 2.82 0.80 -0.21
N LEU A 70 3.14 -0.41 0.27
CA LEU A 70 2.25 -1.16 1.16
C LEU A 70 1.98 -0.41 2.47
N PHE A 71 3.02 0.20 3.05
CA PHE A 71 2.89 0.96 4.29
C PHE A 71 2.02 2.20 4.12
N ALA A 72 2.21 2.95 3.03
CA ALA A 72 1.39 4.13 2.77
C ALA A 72 -0.07 3.75 2.44
N ASN A 73 -0.31 2.68 1.68
CA ASN A 73 -1.66 2.12 1.47
C ASN A 73 -2.32 1.72 2.81
N PHE A 74 -1.54 1.12 3.72
CA PHE A 74 -2.01 0.74 5.06
C PHE A 74 -2.35 1.97 5.92
N ALA A 75 -1.50 3.00 5.91
CA ALA A 75 -1.77 4.25 6.63
C ALA A 75 -3.06 4.92 6.13
N GLU A 76 -3.28 4.90 4.81
CA GLU A 76 -4.49 5.42 4.18
C GLU A 76 -5.73 4.60 4.57
N ALA A 77 -5.64 3.27 4.54
CA ALA A 77 -6.72 2.37 4.97
C ALA A 77 -7.06 2.55 6.46
N LEU A 78 -6.06 2.74 7.33
CA LEU A 78 -6.25 2.99 8.75
C LEU A 78 -6.94 4.34 9.01
N ALA A 79 -6.56 5.39 8.27
CA ALA A 79 -7.18 6.71 8.35
C ALA A 79 -8.66 6.67 7.92
N GLU A 80 -8.97 5.96 6.84
CA GLU A 80 -10.34 5.75 6.37
C GLU A 80 -11.16 4.84 7.32
N GLY A 81 -10.52 3.82 7.90
CA GLY A 81 -11.18 2.88 8.83
C GLY A 81 -11.69 3.58 10.09
N ARG A 82 -10.92 4.50 10.67
CA ARG A 82 -11.35 5.31 11.82
C ARG A 82 -12.50 6.25 11.49
N SER A 83 -12.44 6.92 10.33
CA SER A 83 -13.47 7.86 9.90
C SER A 83 -14.79 7.15 9.54
N LYS A 84 -14.74 5.95 8.95
CA LYS A 84 -15.91 5.07 8.74
C LYS A 84 -16.51 4.56 10.05
N ALA A 85 -15.67 4.13 11.00
CA ALA A 85 -16.13 3.64 12.31
C ALA A 85 -16.84 4.74 13.13
N GLN A 86 -16.32 5.97 13.13
CA GLN A 86 -16.97 7.12 13.77
C GLN A 86 -18.30 7.48 13.10
N ALA A 87 -18.36 7.48 11.76
CA ALA A 87 -19.62 7.75 11.04
C ALA A 87 -20.69 6.68 11.27
N ALA A 88 -20.29 5.41 11.37
CA ALA A 88 -21.20 4.31 11.69
C ALA A 88 -21.77 4.43 13.11
N ALA A 89 -20.95 4.80 14.10
CA ALA A 89 -21.39 5.04 15.47
C ALA A 89 -22.43 6.19 15.54
N LEU A 90 -22.21 7.27 14.79
CA LEU A 90 -23.12 8.42 14.74
C LEU A 90 -24.47 8.07 14.05
N ARG A 91 -24.44 7.22 13.02
CA ARG A 91 -25.65 6.71 12.34
C ARG A 91 -26.46 5.76 13.24
N GLY A 92 -25.79 4.90 14.01
CA GLY A 92 -26.47 4.03 14.97
C GLY A 92 -27.17 4.81 16.09
N LEU A 93 -26.54 5.89 16.57
CA LEU A 93 -27.14 6.77 17.58
C LEU A 93 -28.37 7.52 17.04
N LYS A 94 -28.37 7.96 15.77
CA LYS A 94 -29.52 8.61 15.14
C LYS A 94 -30.71 7.69 14.84
N GLN A 95 -30.50 6.37 14.75
CA GLN A 95 -31.59 5.40 14.58
C GLN A 95 -32.25 5.00 15.90
N THR A 96 -31.65 5.34 17.04
CA THR A 96 -32.12 4.94 18.37
C THR A 96 -32.91 6.07 19.08
N VAL A 97 -33.15 7.19 18.39
CA VAL A 97 -33.96 8.33 18.86
C VAL A 97 -35.11 8.52 17.88
#